data_AF-A0A5N5SZE8-F1
#
_entry.id   AF-A0A5N5SZE8-F1
#
_cell.length_a   1.000
_cell.length_b   1.000
_cell.length_c   1.000
_cell.angle_alpha   90.00
_cell.angle_beta   90.00
_cell.angle_gamma   90.00
#
_symmetry.space_group_name_H-M   'P 1'
#
loop_
_entity.id
_entity.type
_entity.pdbx_description
1 polymer ?
#
loop_
_entity_poly.entity_id
_entity_poly.type
_entity_poly.pdbx_seq_one_letter_code
_entity_poly.pdbx_strand_id
1 'polypeptide(L)'
;MLLQEVGWRLEHMTNKSGALPPKQQLCVALHWFGSGAQYHIIRSMHGINKSTVCMAVANVVRVINRHIFNKVVSWPANIDEVLEKFYEVANFPQVCGIIDGSLIPFGIK
;
A
#
# COMPACT_ATOMS: atom_id res chain seq x y z
N MET A 1 5.54 14.90 -4.63
CA MET A 1 6.40 13.76 -4.23
C MET A 1 5.86 12.43 -4.76
N LEU A 2 4.88 11.77 -4.11
CA LEU A 2 4.42 10.44 -4.57
C LEU A 2 3.83 10.45 -5.99
N LEU A 3 2.96 11.41 -6.31
CA LEU A 3 2.38 11.55 -7.66
C LEU A 3 3.45 11.75 -8.75
N GLN A 4 4.59 12.38 -8.44
CA GLN A 4 5.67 12.54 -9.43
C GLN A 4 6.38 11.20 -9.68
N GLU A 5 6.46 10.34 -8.67
CA GLU A 5 7.13 9.05 -8.78
C GLU A 5 6.26 7.99 -9.47
N VAL A 6 4.95 7.99 -9.19
CA VAL A 6 4.02 6.96 -9.69
C VAL A 6 3.08 7.44 -10.79
N GLY A 7 2.95 8.75 -11.01
CA GLY A 7 1.93 9.34 -11.87
C GLY A 7 1.98 8.86 -13.31
N TRP A 8 3.16 8.93 -13.95
CA TRP A 8 3.33 8.46 -15.33
C TRP A 8 3.09 6.95 -15.49
N ARG A 9 3.23 6.16 -14.40
CA ARG A 9 2.94 4.72 -14.39
C ARG A 9 1.46 4.40 -14.25
N LEU A 10 0.65 5.40 -13.88
CA LEU A 10 -0.82 5.29 -13.77
C LEU A 10 -1.52 5.85 -15.01
N GLU A 11 -0.78 6.38 -15.97
CA GLU A 11 -1.35 6.84 -17.24
C GLU A 11 -1.92 5.65 -18.02
N HIS A 12 -3.07 5.88 -18.65
CA HIS A 12 -3.69 4.88 -19.49
C HIS A 12 -3.16 5.00 -20.91
N MET A 13 -2.70 3.88 -21.48
CA MET A 13 -2.25 3.84 -22.88
C MET A 13 -3.37 4.13 -23.88
N THR A 14 -4.63 3.88 -23.50
CA THR A 14 -5.78 4.13 -24.37
C THR A 14 -6.58 5.32 -23.87
N ASN A 15 -6.89 6.25 -24.78
CA ASN A 15 -7.76 7.40 -24.52
C ASN A 15 -9.25 6.99 -24.52
N LYS A 16 -9.63 5.98 -23.71
CA LYS A 16 -11.03 5.62 -23.50
C LYS A 16 -11.69 6.75 -22.71
N SER A 17 -12.74 7.34 -23.27
CA SER A 17 -13.53 8.42 -22.69
C SER A 17 -14.06 8.01 -21.31
N GLY A 18 -13.40 8.43 -20.23
CA GLY A 18 -13.78 8.11 -18.84
C GLY A 18 -12.71 7.42 -18.00
N ALA A 19 -11.49 7.24 -18.51
CA ALA A 19 -10.38 6.77 -17.70
C ALA A 19 -9.94 7.88 -16.70
N LEU A 20 -9.75 7.53 -15.42
CA LEU A 20 -9.38 8.51 -14.40
C LEU A 20 -7.95 9.03 -14.62
N PRO A 21 -7.70 10.34 -14.49
CA PRO A 21 -6.34 10.85 -14.53
C PRO A 21 -5.50 10.26 -13.37
N PRO A 22 -4.18 10.10 -13.55
CA PRO A 22 -3.29 9.51 -12.53
C PRO A 22 -3.48 10.07 -11.12
N LYS A 23 -3.62 11.40 -11.01
CA LYS A 23 -3.87 12.08 -9.74
C LYS A 23 -5.16 11.58 -9.07
N GLN A 24 -6.24 11.43 -9.83
CA GLN A 24 -7.52 11.00 -9.28
C GLN A 24 -7.50 9.50 -8.94
N GLN A 25 -6.85 8.66 -9.74
CA GLN A 25 -6.61 7.25 -9.37
C GLN A 25 -5.88 7.15 -8.03
N LEU A 26 -4.81 7.93 -7.86
CA LEU A 26 -4.04 7.96 -6.62
C LEU A 26 -4.88 8.45 -5.44
N CYS A 27 -5.65 9.54 -5.60
CA CYS A 27 -6.54 10.04 -4.54
C CYS A 27 -7.61 9.02 -4.13
N VAL A 28 -8.22 8.31 -5.08
CA VAL A 28 -9.21 7.25 -4.81
C VAL A 28 -8.57 6.12 -4.01
N ALA A 29 -7.39 5.66 -4.42
CA ALA A 29 -6.69 4.58 -3.75
C ALA A 29 -6.23 4.97 -2.33
N LEU A 30 -5.66 6.17 -2.17
CA LEU A 30 -5.24 6.68 -0.86
C LEU A 30 -6.42 6.86 0.10
N HIS A 31 -7.57 7.35 -0.39
CA HIS A 31 -8.79 7.43 0.42
C HIS A 31 -9.21 6.03 0.89
N TRP A 32 -9.16 5.03 0.01
CA TRP A 32 -9.47 3.65 0.41
C TRP A 32 -8.47 3.10 1.44
N PHE A 33 -7.16 3.27 1.24
CA PHE A 33 -6.14 2.80 2.19
C PHE A 33 -6.29 3.44 3.57
N GLY A 34 -6.54 4.74 3.64
CA GLY A 34 -6.63 5.46 4.91
C GLY A 34 -7.95 5.28 5.66
N SER A 35 -9.03 4.90 4.97
CA SER A 35 -10.36 4.74 5.59
C SER A 35 -10.74 3.29 5.87
N GLY A 36 -10.18 2.32 5.14
CA GLY A 36 -10.65 0.94 5.16
C GLY A 36 -12.10 0.78 4.68
N ALA A 37 -12.71 1.84 4.11
CA ALA A 37 -14.12 1.85 3.77
C ALA A 37 -14.44 0.92 2.60
N GLN A 38 -15.67 0.43 2.53
CA GLN A 38 -16.11 -0.37 1.40
C GLN A 38 -16.13 0.47 0.11
N TYR A 39 -15.83 -0.15 -1.03
CA TYR A 39 -15.78 0.55 -2.33
C TYR A 39 -17.08 1.29 -2.68
N HIS A 40 -18.24 0.87 -2.15
CA HIS A 40 -19.50 1.58 -2.38
C HIS A 40 -19.54 2.96 -1.71
N ILE A 41 -18.85 3.15 -0.59
CA ILE A 41 -18.73 4.44 0.11
C ILE A 41 -17.78 5.33 -0.69
N ILE A 42 -16.60 4.79 -1.04
CA ILE A 42 -15.59 5.50 -1.83
C ILE A 42 -16.17 5.98 -3.17
N ARG A 43 -16.98 5.15 -3.84
CA ARG A 43 -17.62 5.54 -5.11
C ARG A 43 -18.51 6.77 -4.95
N SER A 44 -19.28 6.83 -3.85
CA SER A 44 -20.23 7.92 -3.59
C SER A 44 -19.47 9.21 -3.25
N MET A 45 -18.39 9.11 -2.49
CA MET A 45 -17.53 10.24 -2.13
C MET A 45 -16.81 10.85 -3.34
N HIS A 46 -16.46 10.03 -4.35
CA HIS A 46 -15.74 10.48 -5.54
C HIS A 46 -16.64 10.68 -6.77
N GLY A 47 -17.95 10.38 -6.68
CA GLY A 47 -18.89 10.52 -7.79
C GLY A 47 -18.60 9.61 -9.00
N ILE A 48 -18.03 8.42 -8.75
CA ILE A 48 -17.61 7.48 -9.81
C ILE A 48 -18.22 6.10 -9.63
N ASN A 49 -18.11 5.26 -10.66
CA ASN A 49 -18.58 3.88 -10.59
C ASN A 49 -17.72 3.02 -9.66
N LYS A 50 -18.34 2.03 -9.02
CA LYS A 50 -17.65 1.06 -8.15
C LYS A 50 -16.53 0.32 -8.88
N SER A 51 -16.74 -0.03 -10.15
CA SER A 51 -15.73 -0.67 -11.00
C SER A 51 -14.52 0.24 -11.21
N THR A 52 -14.74 1.54 -11.41
CA THR A 52 -13.68 2.56 -11.51
C THR A 52 -12.86 2.66 -10.23
N VAL A 53 -13.49 2.64 -9.06
CA VAL A 53 -12.79 2.59 -7.76
C VAL A 53 -11.90 1.34 -7.69
N CYS A 54 -12.46 0.17 -7.98
CA CYS A 54 -11.74 -1.10 -7.92
C CYS A 54 -10.51 -1.09 -8.84
N MET A 55 -10.66 -0.61 -10.08
CA MET A 55 -9.55 -0.50 -11.03
C MET A 55 -8.48 0.49 -10.56
N ALA A 56 -8.87 1.65 -10.04
CA ALA A 56 -7.94 2.65 -9.52
C ALA A 56 -7.11 2.09 -8.37
N VAL A 57 -7.76 1.46 -7.37
CA VAL A 57 -7.09 0.80 -6.24
C VAL A 57 -6.13 -0.28 -6.74
N ALA A 58 -6.59 -1.18 -7.61
CA ALA A 58 -5.76 -2.28 -8.13
C ALA A 58 -4.54 -1.76 -8.91
N ASN A 59 -4.69 -0.70 -9.70
CA ASN A 59 -3.59 -0.12 -10.47
C ASN A 59 -2.56 0.53 -9.54
N VAL A 60 -3.01 1.32 -8.57
CA VAL A 60 -2.12 1.98 -7.61
C VAL A 60 -1.37 0.95 -6.76
N VAL A 61 -2.05 -0.10 -6.26
CA VAL A 61 -1.39 -1.19 -5.51
C VAL A 61 -0.32 -1.87 -6.37
N ARG A 62 -0.61 -2.19 -7.63
CA ARG A 62 0.39 -2.81 -8.53
C ARG A 62 1.61 -1.92 -8.73
N VAL A 63 1.41 -0.62 -8.94
CA VAL A 63 2.50 0.34 -9.14
C VAL A 63 3.34 0.47 -7.87
N ILE A 64 2.71 0.57 -6.70
CA ILE A 64 3.41 0.60 -5.40
C ILE A 64 4.24 -0.67 -5.21
N ASN A 65 3.64 -1.85 -5.37
CA ASN A 65 4.32 -3.12 -5.16
C ASN A 65 5.52 -3.31 -6.10
N ARG A 66 5.38 -2.90 -7.37
CA ARG A 66 6.45 -3.09 -8.37
C ARG A 66 7.60 -2.08 -8.24
N HIS A 67 7.33 -0.86 -7.79
CA HIS A 67 8.28 0.24 -7.95
C HIS A 67 8.65 0.96 -6.66
N ILE A 68 7.82 0.87 -5.62
CA ILE A 68 8.02 1.58 -4.35
C ILE A 68 8.38 0.61 -3.23
N PHE A 69 7.74 -0.57 -3.17
CA PHE A 69 7.87 -1.49 -2.04
C PHE A 69 9.32 -1.79 -1.66
N ASN A 70 10.15 -2.21 -2.61
CA ASN A 70 11.56 -2.54 -2.34
C ASN A 70 12.44 -1.33 -1.97
N LYS A 71 11.96 -0.10 -2.15
CA LYS A 71 12.68 1.11 -1.73
C LYS A 71 12.37 1.51 -0.30
N VAL A 72 11.20 1.12 0.22
CA VAL A 72 10.68 1.55 1.52
C VAL A 72 10.60 0.41 2.53
N VAL A 73 10.53 -0.83 2.07
CA VAL A 73 10.53 -2.04 2.89
C VAL A 73 11.80 -2.83 2.61
N SER A 74 12.58 -3.08 3.65
CA SER A 74 13.79 -3.91 3.62
C SER A 74 13.89 -4.70 4.91
N TRP A 75 14.47 -5.90 4.81
CA TRP A 75 14.86 -6.67 6.00
C TRP A 75 16.04 -5.99 6.70
N PRO A 76 16.14 -6.09 8.03
CA PRO A 76 17.30 -5.61 8.76
C PRO A 76 18.54 -6.41 8.35
N ALA A 77 19.71 -5.77 8.35
CA ALA A 77 20.97 -6.41 7.99
C ALA A 77 21.36 -7.52 9.00
N ASN A 78 20.99 -7.34 10.27
CA ASN A 78 21.17 -8.30 11.33
C ASN A 78 19.80 -8.61 11.96
N ILE A 79 19.22 -9.76 11.62
CA ILE A 79 17.91 -10.17 12.15
C ILE A 79 18.02 -10.51 13.62
N ASP A 80 19.11 -11.17 14.05
CA ASP A 80 19.28 -11.63 15.44
C ASP A 80 19.26 -10.46 16.43
N GLU A 81 19.92 -9.34 16.08
CA GLU A 81 19.89 -8.10 16.86
C GLU A 81 18.46 -7.55 17.02
N VAL A 82 17.64 -7.65 15.96
CA VAL A 82 16.25 -7.18 16.02
C VAL A 82 15.41 -8.10 16.91
N LEU A 83 15.59 -9.42 16.80
CA LEU A 83 14.89 -10.40 17.66
C LEU A 83 15.22 -10.17 19.14
N GLU A 84 16.50 -9.95 19.45
CA GLU A 84 16.98 -9.67 20.81
C GLU A 84 16.33 -8.39 21.36
N LYS A 85 16.32 -7.30 20.60
CA LYS A 85 15.69 -6.04 21.01
C LYS A 85 14.19 -6.17 21.31
N PHE A 86 13.44 -6.91 20.50
CA PHE A 86 12.03 -7.16 20.78
C PHE A 86 11.82 -8.01 22.04
N TYR A 87 12.72 -8.96 22.29
CA TYR A 87 12.71 -9.75 23.51
C TYR A 87 13.07 -8.92 24.74
N GLU A 88 14.08 -8.07 24.68
CA GLU A 88 14.51 -7.22 25.81
C GLU A 88 13.44 -6.21 26.23
N VAL A 89 12.73 -5.61 25.27
CA VAL A 89 11.73 -4.57 25.57
C VAL A 89 10.44 -5.15 26.15
N ALA A 90 9.96 -6.27 25.63
CA ALA A 90 8.62 -6.77 25.92
C ALA A 90 8.50 -8.30 26.05
N ASN A 91 9.61 -9.03 26.10
CA ASN A 91 9.68 -10.49 26.05
C ASN A 91 8.94 -11.08 24.84
N PHE A 92 9.03 -10.43 23.67
CA PHE A 92 8.46 -10.96 22.43
C PHE A 92 9.48 -11.84 21.71
N PRO A 93 9.39 -13.18 21.83
CA PRO A 93 10.33 -14.07 21.14
C PRO A 93 10.06 -14.07 19.64
N GLN A 94 11.12 -14.21 18.85
CA GLN A 94 11.02 -14.44 17.40
C GLN A 94 10.23 -13.35 16.65
N VAL A 95 10.24 -12.10 17.13
CA VAL A 95 9.61 -10.97 16.42
C VAL A 95 10.69 -10.17 15.71
N CYS A 96 10.59 -10.05 14.38
CA CYS A 96 11.54 -9.31 13.54
C CYS A 96 11.01 -7.95 13.06
N GLY A 97 9.79 -7.58 13.47
CA GLY A 97 9.19 -6.31 13.14
C GLY A 97 7.73 -6.23 13.61
N ILE A 98 7.16 -5.03 13.53
CA ILE A 98 5.76 -4.77 13.86
C ILE A 98 5.19 -3.83 12.79
N ILE A 99 4.02 -4.15 12.25
CA ILE A 99 3.27 -3.29 11.32
C ILE A 99 1.83 -3.18 11.83
N ASP A 100 1.37 -1.96 12.06
CA ASP A 100 -0.01 -1.68 12.51
C ASP A 100 -0.44 -2.53 13.72
N GLY A 101 0.44 -2.61 14.72
CA GLY A 101 0.24 -3.44 15.92
C GLY A 101 0.32 -4.95 15.70
N SER A 102 0.53 -5.40 14.46
CA SER A 102 0.71 -6.82 14.12
C SER A 102 2.18 -7.20 14.17
N LEU A 103 2.50 -8.21 14.97
CA LEU A 103 3.85 -8.76 15.07
C LEU A 103 4.21 -9.51 13.79
N ILE A 104 5.42 -9.32 13.28
CA ILE A 104 5.99 -10.10 12.20
C ILE A 104 6.86 -11.21 12.83
N PRO A 105 6.40 -12.47 12.82
CA PRO A 105 7.19 -13.56 13.36
C PRO A 105 8.32 -13.96 12.42
N PHE A 106 9.41 -14.47 12.98
CA PHE A 106 10.56 -15.02 12.27
C PHE A 106 10.74 -16.50 12.60
N GLY A 107 10.94 -17.34 11.57
CA GLY A 107 11.24 -18.76 11.77
C GLY A 107 10.07 -19.67 12.15
N ILE A 108 8.85 -19.13 12.30
CA ILE A 108 7.63 -19.93 12.50
C ILE A 108 7.12 -20.38 11.12
N LYS A 109 7.10 -21.71 10.91
CA LYS A 109 6.49 -22.35 9.73
C LYS A 109 5.00 -22.58 9.94
#